data_AF-A0A662RMW7-F1
#
_entry.id   AF-A0A662RMW7-F1
#
_cell.length_a   1.000
_cell.length_b   1.000
_cell.length_c   1.000
_cell.angle_alpha   90.00
_cell.angle_beta   90.00
_cell.angle_gamma   90.00
#
_symmetry.space_group_name_H-M   'P 1'
#
loop_
_entity.id
_entity.type
_entity.pdbx_description
1 polymer ?
#
loop_
_entity_poly.entity_id
_entity_poly.type
_entity_poly.pdbx_seq_one_letter_code
_entity_poly.pdbx_strand_id
1 'polypeptide(L)'
;MAFAYKIQQQLTSVYVIVWDKEFLGNIDPETHQKFVEMTESLDKNIQKFFRVPKDFELKYTCADHAGNKRKAKISRYIPEYVSQ
;
A
#
# COMPACT_ATOMS: atom_id res chain seq x y z
N MET A 1 -1.70 -3.55 5.34
CA MET A 1 -1.35 -4.99 5.25
C MET A 1 -0.61 -5.21 3.93
N ALA A 2 0.51 -5.95 3.92
CA ALA A 2 1.29 -6.19 2.71
C ALA A 2 1.36 -7.69 2.43
N PHE A 3 1.12 -8.09 1.19
CA PHE A 3 1.13 -9.49 0.77
C PHE A 3 2.01 -9.65 -0.47
N ALA A 4 2.86 -10.68 -0.44
CA ALA A 4 3.69 -11.08 -1.57
C ALA A 4 3.09 -12.34 -2.20
N TYR A 5 2.83 -12.32 -3.51
CA TYR A 5 2.27 -13.45 -4.24
C TYR A 5 3.34 -14.06 -5.16
N LYS A 6 3.50 -15.39 -5.10
CA LYS A 6 4.46 -16.15 -5.92
C LYS A 6 3.71 -17.06 -6.88
N ILE A 7 3.62 -16.69 -8.17
CA ILE A 7 3.31 -17.66 -9.23
C ILE A 7 4.66 -18.26 -9.66
N GLN A 8 4.79 -19.59 -9.63
CA GLN A 8 5.99 -20.33 -10.09
C GLN A 8 7.30 -20.03 -9.32
N GLN A 9 7.24 -19.82 -7.99
CA GLN A 9 8.39 -19.52 -7.10
C GLN A 9 9.13 -18.20 -7.36
N GLN A 10 8.81 -17.46 -8.43
CA GLN A 10 9.29 -16.10 -8.64
C GLN A 10 8.31 -15.11 -8.00
N LEU A 11 8.84 -14.15 -7.24
CA LEU A 11 8.04 -13.12 -6.59
C LEU A 11 7.54 -12.16 -7.67
N THR A 12 6.32 -12.34 -8.17
CA THR A 12 5.85 -11.68 -9.41
C THR A 12 5.26 -10.30 -9.14
N SER A 13 4.79 -10.04 -7.93
CA SER A 13 4.26 -8.72 -7.52
C SER A 13 4.11 -8.59 -6.00
N VAL A 14 4.25 -7.36 -5.50
CA VAL A 14 3.91 -6.97 -4.12
C VAL A 14 2.67 -6.09 -4.17
N TYR A 15 1.66 -6.42 -3.35
CA TYR A 15 0.46 -5.60 -3.18
C TYR A 15 0.43 -5.04 -1.76
N VAL A 16 0.28 -3.71 -1.68
CA VAL A 16 0.13 -3.00 -0.40
C VAL A 16 -1.24 -2.37 -0.35
N ILE A 17 -2.03 -2.79 0.63
CA ILE A 17 -3.36 -2.23 0.88
C ILE A 17 -3.28 -1.37 2.13
N VAL A 18 -3.66 -0.10 1.96
CA VAL A 18 -3.72 0.91 3.01
C VAL A 18 -5.15 1.39 3.14
N TRP A 19 -5.67 1.37 4.36
CA TRP A 19 -6.99 1.88 4.70
C TRP A 19 -6.84 3.05 5.67
N ASP A 20 -7.35 4.20 5.25
CA ASP A 20 -7.49 5.38 6.07
C ASP A 20 -8.96 5.57 6.48
N LYS A 21 -9.19 6.01 7.72
CA LYS A 21 -10.55 6.36 8.14
C LYS A 21 -10.89 7.69 7.48
N GLU A 22 -12.04 7.75 6.81
CA GLU A 22 -12.44 8.87 5.94
C GLU A 22 -12.33 10.27 6.58
N PHE A 23 -12.43 10.35 7.92
CA PHE A 23 -12.38 11.58 8.70
C PHE A 23 -11.19 11.68 9.68
N LEU A 24 -10.21 10.76 9.64
CA LEU A 24 -9.10 10.78 10.60
C LEU A 24 -8.34 12.11 10.53
N GLY A 25 -8.03 12.58 9.32
CA GLY A 25 -7.34 13.86 9.14
C GLY A 25 -8.10 15.10 9.63
N ASN A 26 -9.43 15.01 9.80
CA ASN A 26 -10.25 16.11 10.32
C ASN A 26 -10.43 16.03 11.85
N ILE A 27 -10.51 14.81 12.38
CA ILE A 27 -10.77 14.56 13.81
C ILE A 27 -9.46 14.60 14.61
N ASP A 28 -8.40 14.02 14.05
CA ASP A 28 -7.08 13.94 14.66
C ASP A 28 -5.99 14.05 13.57
N PRO A 29 -5.63 15.30 13.19
CA PRO A 29 -4.64 15.57 12.17
C PRO A 29 -3.26 14.99 12.48
N GLU A 30 -2.87 14.93 13.76
CA GLU A 30 -1.55 14.44 14.18
C GLU A 30 -1.44 12.92 13.98
N THR A 31 -2.46 12.17 14.39
CA THR A 31 -2.52 10.71 14.15
C THR A 31 -2.59 10.39 12.66
N HIS A 32 -3.34 11.18 11.88
CA HIS A 32 -3.35 11.05 10.42
C HIS A 32 -1.96 11.29 9.82
N GLN A 33 -1.24 12.32 10.29
CA GLN A 33 0.12 12.61 9.81
C GLN A 33 1.08 11.46 10.11
N LYS A 34 1.07 10.91 11.34
CA LYS A 34 1.87 9.72 11.70
C LYS A 34 1.53 8.51 10.84
N PHE A 35 0.26 8.33 10.49
CA PHE A 35 -0.18 7.27 9.59
C PHE A 35 0.38 7.46 8.17
N VAL A 36 0.32 8.69 7.63
CA VAL A 36 0.90 9.01 6.32
C VAL A 36 2.39 8.68 6.31
N GLU A 37 3.15 9.16 7.31
CA GLU A 37 4.59 8.90 7.45
C GLU A 37 4.92 7.42 7.54
N MET A 38 4.13 6.63 8.29
CA MET A 38 4.28 5.18 8.31
C MET A 38 4.09 4.55 6.93
N THR A 39 3.11 5.00 6.15
CA THR A 39 2.86 4.43 4.82
C THR A 39 3.96 4.80 3.82
N GLU A 40 4.53 6.00 3.92
CA GLU A 40 5.67 6.42 3.10
C GLU A 40 6.96 5.70 3.47
N SER A 41 7.20 5.50 4.77
CA SER A 41 8.34 4.72 5.26
C SER A 41 8.27 3.26 4.78
N LEU A 42 7.08 2.65 4.79
CA LEU A 42 6.85 1.32 4.25
C LEU A 42 7.14 1.24 2.75
N ASP A 43 6.69 2.22 1.97
CA ASP A 43 6.97 2.32 0.52
C ASP A 43 8.49 2.39 0.25
N LYS A 44 9.21 3.27 0.95
CA LYS A 44 10.67 3.39 0.84
C LYS A 44 11.38 2.08 1.18
N ASN A 45 10.92 1.37 2.21
CA ASN A 45 11.49 0.08 2.59
C ASN A 45 11.28 -0.98 1.50
N ILE A 46 10.07 -1.06 0.93
CA ILE A 46 9.77 -2.00 -0.17
C ILE A 46 10.68 -1.73 -1.37
N GLN A 47 10.82 -0.46 -1.78
CA GLN A 47 11.68 -0.08 -2.89
C GLN A 47 13.15 -0.41 -2.63
N LYS A 48 13.64 -0.18 -1.39
CA LYS A 48 15.02 -0.48 -1.00
C LYS A 48 15.34 -1.98 -1.06
N PHE A 49 14.45 -2.83 -0.54
CA PHE A 49 14.71 -4.27 -0.44
C PHE A 49 14.45 -5.04 -1.74
N PHE A 50 13.42 -4.67 -2.48
CA PHE A 50 12.97 -5.48 -3.61
C PHE A 50 13.42 -4.93 -4.98
N ARG A 51 13.99 -3.72 -5.08
CA ARG A 51 14.27 -3.03 -6.37
C ARG A 51 13.07 -3.12 -7.33
N VAL A 52 11.87 -2.99 -6.79
CA VAL A 52 10.60 -3.08 -7.52
C VAL A 52 10.12 -1.66 -7.85
N PRO A 53 9.99 -1.27 -9.12
CA PRO A 53 9.25 -0.06 -9.45
C PRO A 53 7.79 -0.19 -9.01
N LYS A 54 7.25 0.91 -8.50
CA LYS A 54 5.81 1.03 -8.28
C LYS A 54 5.14 1.12 -9.64
N ASP A 55 4.32 0.14 -9.93
CA ASP A 55 3.67 0.02 -11.24
C ASP A 55 2.37 0.85 -11.27
N PHE A 56 1.50 0.71 -10.26
CA PHE A 56 0.33 1.58 -10.15
C PHE A 56 -0.12 1.85 -8.72
N GLU A 57 -0.90 2.91 -8.54
CA GLU A 57 -1.69 3.19 -7.35
C GLU A 57 -3.16 3.42 -7.74
N LEU A 58 -4.07 2.67 -7.10
CA LEU A 58 -5.51 2.86 -7.26
C LEU A 58 -6.10 3.34 -5.93
N LYS A 59 -6.69 4.54 -5.94
CA LYS A 59 -7.45 5.09 -4.82
C LYS A 59 -8.93 4.77 -4.99
N TYR A 60 -9.59 4.33 -3.93
CA TYR A 60 -11.01 4.01 -3.92
C TYR A 60 -11.62 4.24 -2.54
N THR A 61 -12.95 4.20 -2.48
CA THR A 61 -13.71 4.28 -1.23
C THR A 61 -14.43 2.95 -1.02
N CYS A 62 -14.37 2.40 0.20
CA CYS A 62 -15.08 1.18 0.56
C CYS A 62 -15.77 1.33 1.93
N ALA A 63 -16.65 0.40 2.28
CA ALA A 63 -17.22 0.29 3.62
C ALA A 63 -16.49 -0.80 4.42
N ASP A 64 -16.23 -0.57 5.70
CA ASP A 64 -15.74 -1.63 6.60
C ASP A 64 -16.87 -2.54 7.11
N HIS A 65 -16.54 -3.56 7.90
CA HIS A 65 -17.50 -4.51 8.45
C HIS A 65 -18.57 -3.86 9.36
N ALA A 66 -18.34 -2.65 9.84
CA ALA A 66 -19.29 -1.86 10.62
C ALA A 66 -20.07 -0.84 9.76
N GLY A 67 -19.93 -0.89 8.43
CA GLY A 67 -20.62 0.01 7.50
C GLY A 67 -19.99 1.40 7.37
N ASN A 68 -18.83 1.65 8.01
CA ASN A 68 -18.18 2.95 7.93
C ASN A 68 -17.43 3.09 6.63
N LYS A 69 -17.59 4.26 5.97
CA LYS A 69 -16.78 4.61 4.79
C LYS A 69 -15.30 4.76 5.16
N ARG A 70 -14.45 4.24 4.27
CA ARG A 70 -13.00 4.23 4.35
C ARG A 70 -12.42 4.71 3.03
N LYS A 71 -11.38 5.53 3.11
CA LYS A 71 -10.54 5.85 1.95
C LYS A 71 -9.45 4.80 1.87
N ALA A 72 -9.33 4.14 0.74
CA ALA A 72 -8.41 3.04 0.55
C ALA A 72 -7.49 3.32 -0.63
N LYS A 73 -6.26 2.83 -0.55
CA LYS A 73 -5.34 2.76 -1.69
C LYS A 73 -4.74 1.36 -1.81
N ILE A 74 -4.67 0.88 -3.04
CA ILE A 74 -3.90 -0.31 -3.41
C ILE A 74 -2.72 0.14 -4.25
N SER A 75 -1.52 -0.20 -3.81
CA SER A 75 -0.29 -0.03 -4.58
C SER A 75 0.19 -1.39 -5.06
N ARG A 76 0.51 -1.51 -6.35
CA ARG A 76 1.18 -2.68 -6.93
C ARG A 76 2.62 -2.32 -7.27
N TYR A 77 3.54 -3.23 -6.93
CA TYR A 77 4.94 -3.16 -7.31
C TYR A 77 5.29 -4.42 -8.10
N ILE A 78 5.97 -4.26 -9.24
CA ILE A 78 6.38 -5.36 -10.12
C ILE A 78 7.91 -5.38 -10.14
N PRO A 79 8.57 -6.52 -9.90
CA PRO A 79 10.02 -6.61 -10.02
C PRO A 79 10.44 -6.55 -11.47
N GLU A 80 11.46 -5.74 -11.77
CA GLU A 80 12.17 -5.81 -13.04
C GLU A 80 12.97 -7.11 -13.05
N TYR A 81 12.48 -8.12 -13.77
CA TYR A 81 13.29 -9.27 -14.11
C TYR A 81 14.33 -8.80 -15.12
N VAL A 82 15.58 -8.67 -14.67
CA VAL A 82 16.70 -8.55 -15.60
C VAL A 82 16.75 -9.86 -16.36
N SER A 83 16.31 -9.87 -17.63
CA SER A 83 16.55 -10.97 -18.54
C SER A 83 18.06 -11.23 -18.53
N GLN A 84 18.48 -12.38 -17.99
CA GLN A 84 19.87 -12.84 -18.09
C GLN A 84 20.21 -13.17 -19.54
#